data_AF-A0A975BD84-F1
#
_entry.id   AF-A0A975BD84-F1
#
_cell.length_a   1.000
_cell.length_b   1.000
_cell.length_c   1.000
_cell.angle_alpha   90.00
_cell.angle_beta   90.00
_cell.angle_gamma   90.00
#
_symmetry.space_group_name_H-M   'P 1'
#
loop_
_entity.id
_entity.type
_entity.pdbx_description
1 polymer ?
#
loop_
_entity_poly.entity_id
_entity_poly.type
_entity_poly.pdbx_seq_one_letter_code
_entity_poly.pdbx_strand_id
1 'polypeptide(L)'
;MRKQCPGDRWQYFGIFRKIISWFLVFLTVSMVSIFQDSDNLSNVCFSRADEQKSMIEAEVLGTENQPEIYVYNRYYGPVEIEFILTRAVNIISSPVLPARFVIPQAGRIKTFTLRPSMPQASFSYAYEYRFTFGDPKAEHRPPKPYRPPFPNGNRFRISRSFQDNSGSDDNYNAFAVNILMSKGVPVCVSRKGVVMDIAMETFTKKTSAGIIKGQTYLVRLLHDDGTMGVYAHLKPGSVSVSTGMQLEEKQVIGEPGVSDDIDMPHLYFAVQKNSSMKLESIPFEFEDPQSAKGIPPFRGMVLRTD
;
A
#
# COMPACT_ATOMS: atom_id res chain seq x y z
N MET A 1 -7.24 31.83 12.11
CA MET A 1 -5.78 31.78 11.83
C MET A 1 -5.38 30.32 11.69
N ARG A 2 -4.68 29.92 10.62
CA ARG A 2 -4.18 28.54 10.49
C ARG A 2 -2.97 28.36 11.40
N LYS A 3 -3.01 27.44 12.37
CA LYS A 3 -1.78 26.93 13.02
C LYS A 3 -1.32 25.72 12.22
N GLN A 4 -0.13 25.83 11.64
CA GLN A 4 0.50 24.80 10.84
C GLN A 4 1.56 24.13 11.72
N CYS A 5 1.51 22.81 11.89
CA CYS A 5 2.58 22.09 12.59
C CYS A 5 3.88 22.25 11.80
N PRO A 6 5.02 22.56 12.46
CA PRO A 6 6.28 22.75 11.76
C PRO A 6 6.78 21.40 11.20
N GLY A 7 6.78 21.29 9.87
CA GLY A 7 7.52 20.25 9.16
C GLY A 7 8.93 20.73 8.91
N ASP A 8 9.89 20.24 9.69
CA ASP A 8 11.29 20.62 9.54
C ASP A 8 11.85 20.19 8.17
N ARG A 9 12.58 21.12 7.55
CA ARG A 9 13.09 21.02 6.19
C ARG A 9 14.61 21.14 6.22
N TRP A 10 15.31 20.03 6.02
CA TRP A 10 16.76 20.04 5.83
C TRP A 10 17.15 19.31 4.54
N GLN A 11 18.00 19.96 3.74
CA GLN A 11 18.65 19.41 2.55
C GLN A 11 20.17 19.44 2.74
N TYR A 12 20.85 18.65 1.89
CA TYR A 12 22.29 18.65 1.55
C TYR A 12 23.27 17.66 2.21
N PHE A 13 23.67 16.68 1.39
CA PHE A 13 25.05 16.27 1.06
C PHE A 13 26.13 16.03 2.16
N GLY A 14 26.51 14.76 2.34
CA GLY A 14 27.79 14.23 1.79
C GLY A 14 29.12 14.32 2.59
N ILE A 15 29.85 13.19 2.54
CA ILE A 15 31.34 13.06 2.41
C ILE A 15 32.25 12.96 3.69
N PHE A 16 32.89 11.78 3.83
CA PHE A 16 34.23 11.42 4.38
C PHE A 16 34.66 11.50 5.89
N ARG A 17 34.96 10.30 6.42
CA ARG A 17 36.23 9.80 7.05
C ARG A 17 37.02 10.59 8.17
N LYS A 18 37.25 9.83 9.27
CA LYS A 18 38.51 9.56 10.05
C LYS A 18 38.97 10.38 11.30
N ILE A 19 38.94 9.69 12.46
CA ILE A 19 39.97 9.44 13.53
C ILE A 19 40.60 10.58 14.37
N ILE A 20 40.72 10.31 15.71
CA ILE A 20 41.58 10.84 16.84
C ILE A 20 40.67 11.42 17.97
N SER A 21 40.42 10.83 19.17
CA SER A 21 41.22 10.42 20.36
C SER A 21 41.77 11.60 21.21
N TRP A 22 41.73 11.71 22.55
CA TRP A 22 41.63 10.75 23.69
C TRP A 22 40.78 11.27 24.90
N PHE A 23 40.05 10.37 25.59
CA PHE A 23 39.94 10.17 27.07
C PHE A 23 40.11 11.30 28.14
N LEU A 24 39.10 11.52 29.02
CA LEU A 24 39.07 11.17 30.50
C LEU A 24 37.98 11.90 31.36
N VAL A 25 37.27 11.09 32.19
CA VAL A 25 36.53 11.34 33.48
C VAL A 25 35.78 12.67 33.75
N PHE A 26 34.45 12.62 33.95
CA PHE A 26 33.83 12.52 35.29
C PHE A 26 32.30 12.32 35.25
N LEU A 27 31.81 11.48 36.15
CA LEU A 27 30.40 11.27 36.44
C LEU A 27 30.05 12.09 37.69
N THR A 28 29.03 12.96 37.65
CA THR A 28 28.05 13.13 38.76
C THR A 28 26.93 14.10 38.37
N VAL A 29 25.76 13.84 38.96
CA VAL A 29 24.51 14.57 38.78
C VAL A 29 24.66 16.03 39.21
N SER A 30 24.15 16.96 38.41
CA SER A 30 23.74 18.29 38.86
C SER A 30 22.26 18.50 38.54
N MET A 31 21.45 18.64 39.59
CA MET A 31 20.11 19.21 39.51
C MET A 31 20.19 20.71 39.17
N VAL A 32 19.01 21.34 39.11
CA VAL A 32 18.77 22.79 38.89
C VAL A 32 18.74 23.14 37.39
N SER A 33 17.61 23.55 36.79
CA SER A 33 16.37 24.06 37.39
C SER A 33 15.13 23.30 36.93
N ILE A 34 14.35 22.79 37.88
CA ILE A 34 12.89 22.65 37.68
C ILE A 34 12.34 24.06 37.82
N PHE A 35 12.20 24.77 36.70
CA PHE A 35 11.21 25.84 36.65
C PHE A 35 9.85 25.17 36.47
N GLN A 36 8.99 25.30 37.48
CA GLN A 36 7.57 25.15 37.26
C GLN A 36 7.14 26.27 36.33
N ASP A 37 6.84 25.91 35.08
CA ASP A 37 5.83 26.62 34.30
C ASP A 37 4.67 25.65 34.08
N SER A 38 4.03 25.29 35.19
CA SER A 38 2.96 24.31 35.29
C SER A 38 1.61 24.91 34.89
N ASP A 39 1.55 25.66 33.79
CA ASP A 39 0.35 26.39 33.34
C ASP A 39 0.24 26.58 31.80
N ASN A 40 0.75 25.65 30.98
CA ASN A 40 0.27 25.54 29.59
C ASN A 40 0.48 24.17 28.90
N LEU A 41 -0.05 23.10 29.50
CA LEU A 41 -0.25 21.82 28.77
C LEU A 41 -1.45 21.95 27.81
N SER A 42 -1.29 22.78 26.78
CA SER A 42 -2.17 22.79 25.60
C SER A 42 -2.29 21.37 25.02
N ASN A 43 -3.45 21.04 24.44
CA ASN A 43 -3.81 19.67 24.05
C ASN A 43 -2.82 19.05 23.04
N VAL A 44 -1.80 18.36 23.55
CA VAL A 44 -0.72 17.80 22.72
C VAL A 44 -1.23 16.56 22.00
N CYS A 45 -1.28 16.64 20.68
CA CYS A 45 -1.55 15.51 19.79
C CYS A 45 -0.25 15.05 19.13
N PHE A 46 0.03 13.75 19.20
CA PHE A 46 1.02 13.10 18.35
C PHE A 46 0.31 12.09 17.43
N SER A 47 0.52 12.24 16.13
CA SER A 47 0.10 11.27 15.12
C SER A 47 1.32 10.78 14.36
N ARG A 48 1.65 9.49 14.49
CA ARG A 48 2.68 8.85 13.67
C ARG A 48 2.00 8.17 12.49
N ALA A 49 2.24 8.70 11.29
CA ALA A 49 2.07 7.93 10.06
C ALA A 49 3.34 7.07 9.87
N ASP A 50 3.17 5.87 9.30
CA ASP A 50 4.33 5.06 8.91
C ASP A 50 5.13 5.78 7.81
N GLU A 51 6.45 5.57 7.77
CA GLU A 51 7.43 6.49 7.16
C GLU A 51 7.43 6.49 5.61
N GLN A 52 6.56 5.67 5.01
CA GLN A 52 6.29 5.67 3.57
C GLN A 52 5.50 6.92 3.17
N LYS A 53 5.67 7.39 1.92
CA LYS A 53 4.97 8.58 1.39
C LYS A 53 3.48 8.27 1.13
N SER A 54 2.74 8.10 2.21
CA SER A 54 1.30 7.83 2.23
C SER A 54 0.53 8.95 1.54
N MET A 55 -0.43 8.57 0.70
CA MET A 55 -1.44 9.48 0.14
C MET A 55 -2.70 9.59 1.03
N ILE A 56 -2.61 9.13 2.27
CA ILE A 56 -3.59 9.35 3.34
C ILE A 56 -3.08 10.43 4.30
N GLU A 57 -3.91 11.44 4.54
CA GLU A 57 -3.65 12.52 5.49
C GLU A 57 -4.72 12.51 6.59
N ALA A 58 -4.31 12.60 7.86
CA ALA A 58 -5.21 12.77 9.00
C ALA A 58 -5.11 14.22 9.52
N GLU A 59 -6.25 14.89 9.67
CA GLU A 59 -6.36 16.28 10.12
C GLU A 59 -7.21 16.33 11.40
N VAL A 60 -6.73 17.05 12.43
CA VAL A 60 -7.51 17.33 13.63
C VAL A 60 -8.22 18.67 13.47
N LEU A 61 -9.55 18.63 13.44
CA LEU A 61 -10.46 19.78 13.43
C LEU A 61 -11.30 19.79 14.72
N GLY A 62 -12.41 20.52 14.73
CA GLY A 62 -13.31 20.63 15.88
C GLY A 62 -12.92 21.75 16.84
N THR A 63 -13.16 21.54 18.14
CA THR A 63 -12.77 22.48 19.20
C THR A 63 -11.69 21.86 20.09
N GLU A 64 -11.02 22.67 20.90
CA GLU A 64 -10.01 22.15 21.84
C GLU A 64 -10.57 21.05 22.74
N ASN A 65 -11.76 21.22 23.31
CA ASN A 65 -12.41 20.22 24.17
C ASN A 65 -13.23 19.16 23.40
N GLN A 66 -13.30 19.24 22.07
CA GLN A 66 -13.94 18.24 21.23
C GLN A 66 -13.19 18.10 19.89
N PRO A 67 -11.98 17.49 19.90
CA PRO A 67 -11.22 17.25 18.67
C PRO A 67 -11.96 16.28 17.76
N GLU A 68 -12.05 16.61 16.47
CA GLU A 68 -12.63 15.77 15.44
C GLU A 68 -11.53 15.32 14.47
N ILE A 69 -11.33 14.02 14.32
CA ILE A 69 -10.33 13.49 13.40
C ILE A 69 -11.00 13.28 12.05
N TYR A 70 -10.47 13.96 11.04
CA TYR A 70 -10.85 13.80 9.64
C TYR A 70 -9.72 13.09 8.89
N VAL A 71 -10.09 12.26 7.92
CA VAL A 71 -9.13 11.58 7.04
C VAL A 71 -9.43 11.98 5.61
N TYR A 72 -8.37 12.33 4.88
CA TYR A 72 -8.40 12.62 3.45
C TYR A 72 -7.63 11.54 2.68
N ASN A 73 -8.30 10.94 1.70
CA ASN A 73 -7.75 9.88 0.86
C ASN A 73 -7.45 10.43 -0.55
N ARG A 74 -6.17 10.53 -0.91
CA ARG A 74 -5.71 10.93 -2.25
C ARG A 74 -5.43 9.76 -3.20
N TYR A 75 -5.62 8.50 -2.79
CA TYR A 75 -5.61 7.36 -3.72
C TYR A 75 -6.87 7.36 -4.59
N TYR A 76 -6.76 6.76 -5.78
CA TYR A 76 -7.86 6.66 -6.76
C TYR A 76 -8.72 5.41 -6.52
N GLY A 77 -9.08 5.18 -5.27
CA GLY A 77 -9.85 4.04 -4.80
C GLY A 77 -10.12 4.12 -3.29
N PRO A 78 -11.05 3.31 -2.74
CA PRO A 78 -11.29 3.27 -1.31
C PRO A 78 -10.09 2.69 -0.55
N VAL A 79 -9.89 3.14 0.69
CA VAL A 79 -8.99 2.51 1.66
C VAL A 79 -9.75 2.17 2.93
N GLU A 80 -9.37 1.07 3.59
CA GLU A 80 -9.75 0.83 4.99
C GLU A 80 -8.65 1.37 5.90
N ILE A 81 -9.02 2.13 6.92
CA ILE A 81 -8.10 2.71 7.92
C ILE A 81 -8.53 2.29 9.32
N GLU A 82 -7.57 1.84 10.13
CA GLU A 82 -7.76 1.48 11.53
C GLU A 82 -7.03 2.49 12.42
N PHE A 83 -7.74 3.08 13.39
CA PHE A 83 -7.18 3.99 14.38
C PHE A 83 -7.07 3.32 15.74
N ILE A 84 -5.97 3.60 16.44
CA ILE A 84 -5.69 3.11 17.80
C ILE A 84 -5.23 4.28 18.66
N LEU A 85 -5.77 4.42 19.88
CA LEU A 85 -5.23 5.35 20.88
C LEU A 85 -3.99 4.73 21.52
N THR A 86 -2.82 5.34 21.29
CA THR A 86 -1.55 4.95 21.93
C THR A 86 -1.31 5.67 23.25
N ARG A 87 -2.01 6.80 23.47
CA ARG A 87 -2.11 7.48 24.77
C ARG A 87 -3.54 7.97 24.97
N ALA A 88 -4.08 7.77 26.16
CA ALA A 88 -5.41 8.24 26.54
C ALA A 88 -5.43 8.61 28.03
N VAL A 89 -5.43 9.91 28.34
CA VAL A 89 -5.57 10.44 29.70
C VAL A 89 -6.81 11.33 29.73
N ASN A 90 -7.80 10.99 30.56
CA ASN A 90 -9.10 11.68 30.65
C ASN A 90 -9.79 11.90 29.28
N ILE A 91 -9.59 11.01 28.32
CA ILE A 91 -10.18 11.13 26.97
C ILE A 91 -11.04 9.90 26.65
N ILE A 92 -12.14 10.11 25.94
CA ILE A 92 -12.94 9.05 25.33
C ILE A 92 -13.23 9.37 23.87
N SER A 93 -13.37 8.31 23.07
CA SER A 93 -13.60 8.36 21.62
C SER A 93 -15.03 7.94 21.26
N SER A 94 -15.57 8.53 20.20
CA SER A 94 -16.85 8.17 19.60
C SER A 94 -16.69 8.07 18.08
N PRO A 95 -16.77 6.86 17.47
CA PRO A 95 -16.89 5.55 18.12
C PRO A 95 -15.67 5.23 19.00
N VAL A 96 -15.82 4.23 19.88
CA VAL A 96 -14.73 3.74 20.75
C VAL A 96 -13.61 3.15 19.89
N LEU A 97 -12.37 3.56 20.14
CA LEU A 97 -11.18 3.01 19.49
C LEU A 97 -10.65 1.76 20.22
N PRO A 98 -10.10 0.75 19.52
CA PRO A 98 -9.78 0.76 18.09
C PRO A 98 -11.02 0.63 17.19
N ALA A 99 -11.05 1.40 16.11
CA ALA A 99 -12.14 1.39 15.12
C ALA A 99 -11.61 1.49 13.70
N ARG A 100 -12.38 0.94 12.77
CA ARG A 100 -12.09 0.89 11.33
C ARG A 100 -13.09 1.71 10.54
N PHE A 101 -12.60 2.33 9.47
CA PHE A 101 -13.38 3.19 8.60
C PHE A 101 -13.00 2.92 7.15
N VAL A 102 -13.96 2.96 6.23
CA VAL A 102 -13.69 2.96 4.79
C VAL A 102 -13.71 4.40 4.30
N ILE A 103 -12.59 4.88 3.76
CA ILE A 103 -12.45 6.23 3.22
C ILE A 103 -12.48 6.14 1.69
N PRO A 104 -13.53 6.63 1.02
CA PRO A 104 -13.63 6.58 -0.43
C PRO A 104 -12.60 7.49 -1.09
N GLN A 105 -12.40 7.29 -2.40
CA GLN A 105 -11.57 8.16 -3.24
C GLN A 105 -11.97 9.64 -3.08
N ALA A 106 -10.97 10.53 -2.94
CA ALA A 106 -11.13 11.99 -2.91
C ALA A 106 -12.09 12.54 -1.83
N GLY A 107 -12.45 11.71 -0.84
CA GLY A 107 -13.31 12.10 0.27
C GLY A 107 -12.51 12.61 1.48
N ARG A 108 -13.05 13.61 2.17
CA ARG A 108 -12.68 13.92 3.56
C ARG A 108 -13.78 13.43 4.49
N ILE A 109 -13.52 12.39 5.26
CA ILE A 109 -14.49 11.79 6.20
C ILE A 109 -14.08 12.08 7.65
N LYS A 110 -15.05 12.48 8.49
CA LYS A 110 -14.88 12.44 9.95
C LYS A 110 -14.91 10.99 10.41
N THR A 111 -13.84 10.50 11.00
CA THR A 111 -13.74 9.12 11.48
C THR A 111 -14.23 9.01 12.91
N PHE A 112 -13.63 9.76 13.83
CA PHE A 112 -14.05 9.78 15.24
C PHE A 112 -13.92 11.17 15.85
N THR A 113 -14.72 11.39 16.90
CA THR A 113 -14.62 12.56 17.78
C THR A 113 -14.04 12.13 19.12
N LEU A 114 -13.11 12.91 19.64
CA LEU A 114 -12.60 12.82 21.00
C LEU A 114 -13.31 13.84 21.90
N ARG A 115 -13.45 13.53 23.18
CA ARG A 115 -13.88 14.49 24.21
C ARG A 115 -13.30 14.10 25.58
N PRO A 116 -13.13 15.05 26.51
CA PRO A 116 -12.75 14.71 27.87
C PRO A 116 -13.83 13.84 28.54
N SER A 117 -13.39 12.89 29.37
CA SER A 117 -14.31 12.07 30.18
C SER A 117 -14.89 12.90 31.34
N MET A 118 -14.04 13.71 31.97
CA MET A 118 -14.37 14.71 32.98
C MET A 118 -14.14 16.11 32.38
N PRO A 119 -15.19 16.88 32.03
CA PRO A 119 -15.05 18.10 31.20
C PRO A 119 -14.18 19.23 31.76
N GLN A 120 -13.93 19.25 33.07
CA GLN A 120 -13.16 20.30 33.77
C GLN A 120 -11.74 19.85 34.13
N ALA A 121 -11.35 18.62 33.82
CA ALA A 121 -10.01 18.11 34.05
C ALA A 121 -9.19 18.15 32.75
N SER A 122 -7.89 18.38 32.86
CA SER A 122 -6.97 18.28 31.72
C SER A 122 -7.00 16.88 31.11
N PHE A 123 -6.66 16.78 29.83
CA PHE A 123 -6.62 15.52 29.12
C PHE A 123 -5.44 15.52 28.12
N SER A 124 -5.04 14.34 27.67
CA SER A 124 -4.02 14.21 26.62
C SER A 124 -4.23 12.92 25.84
N TYR A 125 -3.91 12.96 24.55
CA TYR A 125 -4.10 11.81 23.67
C TYR A 125 -2.99 11.72 22.62
N ALA A 126 -2.74 10.50 22.16
CA ALA A 126 -1.97 10.23 20.95
C ALA A 126 -2.66 9.08 20.22
N TYR A 127 -2.62 9.10 18.90
CA TYR A 127 -3.16 8.03 18.08
C TYR A 127 -2.19 7.65 16.98
N GLU A 128 -2.26 6.39 16.59
CA GLU A 128 -1.62 5.88 15.40
C GLU A 128 -2.70 5.31 14.48
N TYR A 129 -2.38 5.23 13.19
CA TYR A 129 -3.25 4.59 12.22
C TYR A 129 -2.44 3.80 11.20
N ARG A 130 -3.05 2.72 10.72
CA ARG A 130 -2.61 1.97 9.55
C ARG A 130 -3.76 1.91 8.55
N PHE A 131 -3.45 1.78 7.27
CA PHE A 131 -4.45 1.64 6.22
C PHE A 131 -4.12 0.48 5.28
N THR A 132 -5.11 0.04 4.51
CA THR A 132 -4.91 -0.89 3.40
C THR A 132 -5.81 -0.52 2.22
N PHE A 133 -5.44 -0.97 1.02
CA PHE A 133 -6.19 -0.67 -0.21
C PHE A 133 -7.46 -1.51 -0.34
N GLY A 134 -8.53 -0.91 -0.84
CA GLY A 134 -9.80 -1.58 -1.13
C GLY A 134 -10.81 -1.51 0.00
N ASP A 135 -12.09 -1.63 -0.37
CA ASP A 135 -13.20 -1.80 0.58
C ASP A 135 -13.21 -3.27 1.06
N PRO A 136 -13.24 -3.57 2.38
CA PRO A 136 -13.36 -4.93 2.89
C PRO A 136 -14.67 -5.65 2.49
N LYS A 137 -15.66 -4.91 1.96
CA LYS A 137 -16.91 -5.43 1.39
C LYS A 137 -16.81 -5.76 -0.11
N ALA A 138 -15.64 -5.63 -0.73
CA ALA A 138 -15.43 -6.01 -2.12
C ALA A 138 -15.77 -7.49 -2.35
N GLU A 139 -16.57 -7.75 -3.39
CA GLU A 139 -17.01 -9.09 -3.77
C GLU A 139 -16.57 -9.37 -5.20
N HIS A 140 -15.84 -10.47 -5.40
CA HIS A 140 -15.33 -10.81 -6.73
C HIS A 140 -16.46 -11.29 -7.64
N ARG A 141 -16.83 -10.46 -8.60
CA ARG A 141 -17.94 -10.68 -9.52
C ARG A 141 -17.54 -10.21 -10.93
N PRO A 142 -16.50 -10.82 -11.54
CA PRO A 142 -16.06 -10.42 -12.87
C PRO A 142 -17.14 -10.74 -13.91
N PRO A 143 -17.45 -9.82 -14.86
CA PRO A 143 -18.52 -10.03 -15.84
C PRO A 143 -18.19 -11.12 -16.87
N LYS A 144 -16.92 -11.49 -16.98
CA LYS A 144 -16.34 -12.56 -17.79
C LYS A 144 -14.98 -12.96 -17.20
N PRO A 145 -14.38 -14.10 -17.57
CA PRO A 145 -13.00 -14.44 -17.21
C PRO A 145 -12.01 -13.33 -17.57
N TYR A 146 -10.88 -13.26 -16.88
CA TYR A 146 -9.86 -12.25 -17.11
C TYR A 146 -9.17 -12.49 -18.44
N ARG A 147 -9.00 -11.45 -19.25
CA ARG A 147 -8.20 -11.57 -20.47
C ARG A 147 -6.72 -11.83 -20.12
N PRO A 148 -5.98 -12.69 -20.85
CA PRO A 148 -4.54 -12.79 -20.67
C PRO A 148 -3.84 -11.42 -20.89
N PRO A 149 -2.89 -11.01 -20.02
CA PRO A 149 -2.38 -9.64 -19.93
C PRO A 149 -1.36 -9.26 -21.02
N PHE A 150 -1.65 -9.54 -22.29
CA PHE A 150 -0.74 -9.27 -23.41
C PHE A 150 -1.50 -9.11 -24.76
N PRO A 151 -0.85 -8.53 -25.80
CA PRO A 151 -1.47 -8.31 -27.12
C PRO A 151 -1.90 -9.60 -27.83
N ASN A 152 -2.85 -9.47 -28.76
CA ASN A 152 -3.26 -10.54 -29.69
C ASN A 152 -2.06 -11.21 -30.41
N GLY A 153 -2.24 -12.46 -30.84
CA GLY A 153 -1.24 -13.26 -31.55
C GLY A 153 -0.10 -13.80 -30.67
N ASN A 154 -0.09 -13.50 -29.37
CA ASN A 154 0.96 -13.94 -28.45
C ASN A 154 0.52 -15.19 -27.66
N ARG A 155 1.51 -15.93 -27.17
CA ARG A 155 1.29 -17.08 -26.28
C ARG A 155 2.40 -17.17 -25.25
N PHE A 156 2.04 -17.34 -23.98
CA PHE A 156 2.98 -17.34 -22.87
C PHE A 156 2.64 -18.39 -21.84
N ARG A 157 3.66 -18.95 -21.19
CA ARG A 157 3.52 -20.08 -20.26
C ARG A 157 3.53 -19.60 -18.82
N ILE A 158 2.59 -20.10 -18.02
CA ILE A 158 2.57 -19.91 -16.57
C ILE A 158 3.69 -20.76 -15.94
N SER A 159 4.65 -20.11 -15.26
CA SER A 159 5.76 -20.78 -14.54
C SER A 159 5.43 -21.11 -13.09
N ARG A 160 4.61 -20.27 -12.44
CA ARG A 160 4.04 -20.48 -11.10
C ARG A 160 2.57 -20.10 -11.09
N SER A 161 1.78 -20.81 -10.30
CA SER A 161 0.32 -20.81 -10.27
C SER A 161 -0.22 -21.03 -8.86
N PHE A 162 -1.54 -21.06 -8.68
CA PHE A 162 -2.19 -21.17 -7.38
C PHE A 162 -1.71 -22.39 -6.55
N GLN A 163 -1.54 -23.54 -7.21
CA GLN A 163 -1.07 -24.79 -6.59
C GLN A 163 0.38 -24.72 -6.10
N ASP A 164 1.16 -23.77 -6.61
CA ASP A 164 2.56 -23.57 -6.22
C ASP A 164 2.69 -22.72 -4.95
N ASN A 165 1.60 -22.03 -4.57
CA ASN A 165 1.52 -21.20 -3.37
C ASN A 165 0.67 -21.86 -2.27
N SER A 166 -0.07 -22.94 -2.57
CA SER A 166 -0.89 -23.64 -1.60
C SER A 166 -0.02 -24.37 -0.56
N GLY A 167 0.05 -23.79 0.64
CA GLY A 167 0.99 -24.19 1.70
C GLY A 167 1.84 -23.02 2.22
N SER A 168 1.78 -21.85 1.59
CA SER A 168 2.20 -20.59 2.20
C SER A 168 1.13 -20.10 3.17
N ASP A 169 1.52 -19.66 4.37
CA ASP A 169 0.64 -18.92 5.30
C ASP A 169 0.27 -17.52 4.77
N ASP A 170 0.92 -17.09 3.67
CA ASP A 170 0.68 -15.79 3.03
C ASP A 170 -0.43 -15.82 1.97
N ASN A 171 -1.64 -15.50 2.41
CA ASN A 171 -2.80 -15.29 1.53
C ASN A 171 -2.62 -14.13 0.52
N TYR A 172 -1.66 -13.21 0.69
CA TYR A 172 -1.39 -12.13 -0.28
C TYR A 172 -1.01 -12.68 -1.65
N ASN A 173 -0.32 -13.83 -1.68
CA ASN A 173 0.22 -14.48 -2.87
C ASN A 173 -0.46 -15.80 -3.27
N ALA A 174 -1.32 -16.39 -2.43
CA ALA A 174 -1.94 -17.70 -2.65
C ALA A 174 -2.49 -17.94 -4.09
N PHE A 175 -3.17 -16.94 -4.67
CA PHE A 175 -3.74 -17.01 -6.03
C PHE A 175 -2.98 -16.13 -7.03
N ALA A 176 -1.68 -15.94 -6.85
CA ALA A 176 -0.82 -15.28 -7.83
C ALA A 176 -0.35 -16.23 -8.93
N VAL A 177 -0.10 -15.69 -10.12
CA VAL A 177 0.53 -16.39 -11.25
C VAL A 177 1.78 -15.64 -11.71
N ASN A 178 2.75 -16.38 -12.24
CA ASN A 178 3.88 -15.81 -12.97
C ASN A 178 3.81 -16.25 -14.43
N ILE A 179 3.74 -15.30 -15.34
CA ILE A 179 3.62 -15.52 -16.79
C ILE A 179 4.97 -15.19 -17.42
N LEU A 180 5.66 -16.19 -17.97
CA LEU A 180 6.93 -15.99 -18.66
C LEU A 180 6.69 -15.28 -20.00
N MET A 181 7.17 -14.05 -20.14
CA MET A 181 6.92 -13.19 -21.30
C MET A 181 8.20 -12.89 -22.07
N SER A 182 8.09 -12.61 -23.37
CA SER A 182 9.25 -12.17 -24.15
C SER A 182 9.59 -10.70 -23.83
N LYS A 183 10.88 -10.39 -23.73
CA LYS A 183 11.37 -9.00 -23.58
C LYS A 183 10.81 -8.10 -24.69
N GLY A 184 10.26 -6.94 -24.32
CA GLY A 184 9.71 -5.98 -25.27
C GLY A 184 8.28 -6.29 -25.74
N VAL A 185 7.68 -7.41 -25.34
CA VAL A 185 6.23 -7.60 -25.51
C VAL A 185 5.52 -6.88 -24.36
N PRO A 186 4.59 -5.95 -24.64
CA PRO A 186 3.97 -5.15 -23.59
C PRO A 186 3.01 -5.98 -22.72
N VAL A 187 2.85 -5.54 -21.47
CA VAL A 187 1.81 -5.98 -20.55
C VAL A 187 0.55 -5.17 -20.80
N CYS A 188 -0.56 -5.88 -20.99
CA CYS A 188 -1.88 -5.30 -21.22
C CYS A 188 -2.81 -5.50 -20.02
N VAL A 189 -3.81 -4.62 -19.91
CA VAL A 189 -4.92 -4.72 -18.97
C VAL A 189 -5.77 -5.98 -19.24
N SER A 190 -5.92 -6.82 -18.21
CA SER A 190 -6.73 -8.06 -18.20
C SER A 190 -8.23 -7.84 -18.01
N ARG A 191 -8.60 -6.78 -17.28
CA ARG A 191 -9.98 -6.36 -16.96
C ARG A 191 -9.94 -4.86 -16.71
N LYS A 192 -10.90 -4.11 -17.26
CA LYS A 192 -10.96 -2.64 -17.12
C LYS A 192 -10.97 -2.17 -15.66
N GLY A 193 -10.51 -0.94 -15.40
CA GLY A 193 -10.46 -0.39 -14.06
C GLY A 193 -9.77 0.97 -13.97
N VAL A 194 -9.53 1.45 -12.75
CA VAL A 194 -8.82 2.71 -12.45
C VAL A 194 -7.45 2.40 -11.85
N VAL A 195 -6.39 3.06 -12.32
CA VAL A 195 -5.05 2.91 -11.73
C VAL A 195 -5.05 3.53 -10.33
N MET A 196 -5.18 2.69 -9.32
CA MET A 196 -5.32 3.10 -7.92
C MET A 196 -3.96 3.49 -7.32
N ASP A 197 -2.93 2.70 -7.61
CA ASP A 197 -1.57 2.86 -7.09
C ASP A 197 -0.52 2.40 -8.11
N ILE A 198 0.66 3.04 -8.07
CA ILE A 198 1.86 2.64 -8.81
C ILE A 198 3.02 2.74 -7.83
N ALA A 199 3.59 1.60 -7.45
CA ALA A 199 4.68 1.55 -6.47
C ALA A 199 5.95 0.98 -7.11
N MET A 200 7.09 1.56 -6.72
CA MET A 200 8.41 0.98 -6.99
C MET A 200 8.72 -0.07 -5.92
N GLU A 201 9.11 -1.25 -6.37
CA GLU A 201 9.59 -2.35 -5.53
C GLU A 201 11.11 -2.45 -5.67
N THR A 202 11.81 -2.85 -4.60
CA THR A 202 13.26 -3.09 -4.64
C THR A 202 13.56 -4.51 -4.19
N PHE A 203 14.37 -5.25 -4.96
CA PHE A 203 14.73 -6.62 -4.63
C PHE A 203 16.24 -6.77 -4.45
N THR A 204 16.64 -7.80 -3.69
CA THR A 204 18.06 -8.15 -3.46
C THR A 204 18.24 -9.66 -3.65
N LYS A 205 18.92 -10.04 -4.73
CA LYS A 205 19.19 -11.43 -5.11
C LYS A 205 20.63 -11.82 -4.76
N LYS A 206 20.83 -12.99 -4.17
CA LYS A 206 22.15 -13.62 -4.03
C LYS A 206 22.40 -14.56 -5.21
N THR A 207 23.56 -14.45 -5.85
CA THR A 207 24.03 -15.34 -6.92
C THR A 207 25.44 -15.82 -6.61
N SER A 208 25.95 -16.77 -7.40
CA SER A 208 27.35 -17.21 -7.33
C SER A 208 28.36 -16.08 -7.61
N ALA A 209 27.93 -15.02 -8.30
CA ALA A 209 28.74 -13.84 -8.62
C ALA A 209 28.62 -12.70 -7.59
N GLY A 210 27.79 -12.85 -6.54
CA GLY A 210 27.64 -11.87 -5.46
C GLY A 210 26.20 -11.45 -5.18
N ILE A 211 26.00 -10.20 -4.79
CA ILE A 211 24.68 -9.63 -4.49
C ILE A 211 24.25 -8.70 -5.63
N ILE A 212 23.14 -9.04 -6.27
CA ILE A 212 22.48 -8.18 -7.27
C ILE A 212 21.35 -7.44 -6.56
N LYS A 213 21.28 -6.12 -6.75
CA LYS A 213 20.13 -5.29 -6.35
C LYS A 213 19.42 -4.80 -7.59
N GLY A 214 18.10 -4.82 -7.56
CA GLY A 214 17.27 -4.38 -8.67
C GLY A 214 16.01 -3.66 -8.22
N GLN A 215 15.27 -3.15 -9.19
CA GLN A 215 14.02 -2.45 -8.99
C GLN A 215 13.00 -2.97 -10.00
N THR A 216 11.75 -3.06 -9.56
CA THR A 216 10.58 -3.32 -10.40
C THR A 216 9.49 -2.30 -10.06
N TYR A 217 8.41 -2.30 -10.83
CA TYR A 217 7.21 -1.56 -10.52
C TYR A 217 6.01 -2.50 -10.44
N LEU A 218 5.06 -2.15 -9.58
CA LEU A 218 3.72 -2.71 -9.59
C LEU A 218 2.71 -1.64 -10.00
N VAL A 219 1.69 -2.06 -10.75
CA VAL A 219 0.50 -1.26 -11.02
C VAL A 219 -0.70 -1.98 -10.42
N ARG A 220 -1.45 -1.28 -9.57
CA ARG A 220 -2.67 -1.77 -8.92
C ARG A 220 -3.89 -1.11 -9.58
N LEU A 221 -4.73 -1.93 -10.19
CA LEU A 221 -5.89 -1.51 -10.98
C LEU A 221 -7.18 -1.91 -10.26
N LEU A 222 -7.94 -0.92 -9.77
CA LEU A 222 -9.23 -1.12 -9.10
C LEU A 222 -10.33 -1.41 -10.12
N HIS A 223 -11.08 -2.50 -9.92
CA HIS A 223 -12.24 -2.89 -10.70
C HIS A 223 -13.55 -2.36 -10.11
N ASP A 224 -14.62 -2.44 -10.90
CA ASP A 224 -15.98 -2.02 -10.55
C ASP A 224 -16.61 -2.78 -9.39
N ASP A 225 -16.18 -4.02 -9.14
CA ASP A 225 -16.60 -4.86 -8.01
C ASP A 225 -15.77 -4.65 -6.72
N GLY A 226 -14.85 -3.67 -6.73
CA GLY A 226 -13.97 -3.34 -5.62
C GLY A 226 -12.73 -4.24 -5.49
N THR A 227 -12.61 -5.29 -6.30
CA THR A 227 -11.36 -6.08 -6.40
C THR A 227 -10.28 -5.32 -7.17
N MET A 228 -9.03 -5.76 -7.04
CA MET A 228 -7.87 -5.09 -7.62
C MET A 228 -7.00 -6.08 -8.41
N GLY A 229 -6.80 -5.82 -9.70
CA GLY A 229 -5.75 -6.48 -10.48
C GLY A 229 -4.38 -5.90 -10.14
N VAL A 230 -3.41 -6.77 -9.85
CA VAL A 230 -2.02 -6.39 -9.55
C VAL A 230 -1.13 -6.90 -10.67
N TYR A 231 -0.43 -5.98 -11.33
CA TYR A 231 0.54 -6.23 -12.39
C TYR A 231 1.91 -5.84 -11.85
N ALA A 232 2.67 -6.80 -11.32
CA ALA A 232 3.95 -6.56 -10.64
C ALA A 232 5.13 -7.14 -11.41
N HIS A 233 6.33 -6.83 -10.94
CA HIS A 233 7.60 -7.12 -11.63
C HIS A 233 7.74 -6.38 -12.98
N LEU A 234 7.06 -5.25 -13.17
CA LEU A 234 7.19 -4.43 -14.38
C LEU A 234 8.57 -3.77 -14.46
N LYS A 235 9.10 -3.65 -15.69
CA LYS A 235 10.42 -3.09 -15.97
C LYS A 235 10.46 -1.58 -15.65
N PRO A 236 11.44 -1.09 -14.86
CA PRO A 236 11.63 0.34 -14.63
C PRO A 236 11.71 1.16 -15.93
N GLY A 237 11.05 2.32 -15.95
CA GLY A 237 10.98 3.20 -17.13
C GLY A 237 10.08 2.69 -18.27
N SER A 238 9.43 1.53 -18.13
CA SER A 238 8.45 1.05 -19.12
C SER A 238 7.00 1.36 -18.76
N VAL A 239 6.70 1.67 -17.49
CA VAL A 239 5.34 1.94 -17.02
C VAL A 239 4.80 3.19 -17.71
N SER A 240 3.75 3.02 -18.52
CA SER A 240 3.22 4.02 -19.45
C SER A 240 1.90 4.67 -18.99
N VAL A 241 1.53 4.46 -17.72
CA VAL A 241 0.25 4.89 -17.13
C VAL A 241 0.49 5.76 -15.89
N SER A 242 -0.55 6.44 -15.41
CA SER A 242 -0.51 7.28 -14.21
C SER A 242 -1.67 6.96 -13.28
N THR A 243 -1.51 7.25 -11.98
CA THR A 243 -2.58 7.08 -10.99
C THR A 243 -3.80 7.93 -11.36
N GLY A 244 -4.99 7.35 -11.20
CA GLY A 244 -6.27 7.94 -11.61
C GLY A 244 -6.66 7.72 -13.07
N MET A 245 -5.77 7.17 -13.91
CA MET A 245 -6.10 6.83 -15.28
C MET A 245 -7.14 5.70 -15.31
N GLN A 246 -8.26 5.92 -16.01
CA GLN A 246 -9.17 4.85 -16.39
C GLN A 246 -8.55 4.05 -17.53
N LEU A 247 -8.52 2.73 -17.39
CA LEU A 247 -7.99 1.81 -18.38
C LEU A 247 -9.02 0.78 -18.79
N GLU A 248 -9.13 0.56 -20.10
CA GLU A 248 -9.87 -0.52 -20.73
C GLU A 248 -8.97 -1.73 -20.98
N GLU A 249 -9.59 -2.89 -21.23
CA GLU A 249 -8.86 -4.10 -21.64
C GLU A 249 -7.97 -3.85 -22.88
N LYS A 250 -6.88 -4.63 -22.98
CA LYS A 250 -5.86 -4.52 -24.04
C LYS A 250 -4.98 -3.27 -23.99
N GLN A 251 -5.34 -2.21 -23.25
CA GLN A 251 -4.45 -1.04 -23.09
C GLN A 251 -3.14 -1.43 -22.40
N VAL A 252 -2.04 -0.78 -22.80
CA VAL A 252 -0.69 -1.10 -22.34
C VAL A 252 -0.38 -0.41 -21.02
N ILE A 253 0.14 -1.19 -20.06
CA ILE A 253 0.55 -0.73 -18.73
C ILE A 253 2.08 -0.53 -18.67
N GLY A 254 2.84 -1.39 -19.35
CA GLY A 254 4.32 -1.34 -19.40
C GLY A 254 4.92 -2.59 -20.04
N GLU A 255 6.14 -2.96 -19.67
CA GLU A 255 6.84 -4.18 -20.11
C GLU A 255 7.15 -5.13 -18.93
N PRO A 256 7.26 -6.46 -19.17
CA PRO A 256 7.71 -7.41 -18.18
C PRO A 256 9.18 -7.15 -17.78
N GLY A 257 9.45 -7.16 -16.48
CA GLY A 257 10.78 -7.01 -15.90
C GLY A 257 11.34 -8.35 -15.39
N VAL A 258 12.40 -8.24 -14.58
CA VAL A 258 13.10 -9.36 -13.94
C VAL A 258 13.14 -9.08 -12.44
N SER A 259 12.83 -10.10 -11.64
CA SER A 259 12.75 -10.07 -10.18
C SER A 259 13.98 -10.74 -9.53
N ASP A 260 13.95 -10.92 -8.22
CA ASP A 260 14.89 -11.79 -7.50
C ASP A 260 14.68 -13.29 -7.80
N ASP A 261 13.46 -13.75 -7.99
CA ASP A 261 13.12 -15.17 -8.06
C ASP A 261 13.14 -15.80 -9.47
N ILE A 262 12.99 -15.02 -10.55
CA ILE A 262 13.03 -15.53 -11.94
C ILE A 262 13.94 -14.66 -12.81
N ASP A 263 15.05 -15.24 -13.31
CA ASP A 263 16.06 -14.59 -14.17
C ASP A 263 15.64 -14.34 -15.64
N MET A 264 14.34 -14.45 -15.94
CA MET A 264 13.77 -14.23 -17.27
C MET A 264 12.64 -13.20 -17.19
N PRO A 265 12.38 -12.42 -18.26
CA PRO A 265 11.28 -11.48 -18.25
C PRO A 265 9.94 -12.18 -17.99
N HIS A 266 9.18 -11.66 -17.03
CA HIS A 266 7.88 -12.20 -16.66
C HIS A 266 6.99 -11.13 -16.05
N LEU A 267 5.72 -11.47 -15.94
CA LEU A 267 4.73 -10.69 -15.22
C LEU A 267 4.26 -11.51 -14.01
N TYR A 268 4.35 -10.92 -12.82
CA TYR A 268 3.53 -11.36 -11.69
C TYR A 268 2.12 -10.78 -11.90
N PHE A 269 1.11 -11.63 -11.87
CA PHE A 269 -0.29 -11.20 -11.93
C PHE A 269 -1.12 -11.85 -10.82
N ALA A 270 -1.92 -11.05 -10.12
CA ALA A 270 -2.87 -11.52 -9.13
C ALA A 270 -4.14 -10.66 -9.18
N VAL A 271 -5.26 -11.23 -8.74
CA VAL A 271 -6.44 -10.47 -8.33
C VAL A 271 -6.46 -10.48 -6.81
N GLN A 272 -6.60 -9.31 -6.20
CA GLN A 272 -6.61 -9.12 -4.75
C GLN A 272 -7.87 -8.40 -4.28
N LYS A 273 -8.24 -8.60 -3.02
CA LYS A 273 -9.21 -7.77 -2.31
C LYS A 273 -8.69 -7.41 -0.91
N ASN A 274 -9.37 -6.48 -0.26
CA ASN A 274 -9.21 -6.29 1.17
C ASN A 274 -10.06 -7.33 1.93
N SER A 275 -9.43 -8.03 2.88
CA SER A 275 -10.04 -8.92 3.86
C SER A 275 -9.84 -8.34 5.26
N SER A 276 -10.42 -7.17 5.53
CA SER A 276 -10.45 -6.50 6.85
C SER A 276 -9.05 -6.18 7.41
N MET A 277 -8.40 -5.15 6.84
CA MET A 277 -7.03 -4.69 7.10
C MET A 277 -5.91 -5.60 6.59
N LYS A 278 -6.21 -6.52 5.66
CA LYS A 278 -5.24 -7.43 5.03
C LYS A 278 -5.56 -7.56 3.55
N LEU A 279 -4.58 -7.30 2.68
CA LEU A 279 -4.71 -7.63 1.26
C LEU A 279 -4.53 -9.14 1.08
N GLU A 280 -5.49 -9.76 0.41
CA GLU A 280 -5.46 -11.19 0.08
C GLU A 280 -5.70 -11.36 -1.42
N SER A 281 -4.91 -12.24 -2.03
CA SER A 281 -5.21 -12.74 -3.37
C SER A 281 -6.44 -13.64 -3.34
N ILE A 282 -7.15 -13.71 -4.46
CA ILE A 282 -8.39 -14.48 -4.62
C ILE A 282 -8.37 -15.28 -5.93
N PRO A 283 -9.08 -16.42 -6.00
CA PRO A 283 -9.17 -17.22 -7.22
C PRO A 283 -9.73 -16.41 -8.38
N PHE A 284 -9.19 -16.61 -9.57
CA PHE A 284 -9.73 -16.07 -10.82
C PHE A 284 -9.49 -17.07 -11.96
N GLU A 285 -10.14 -16.82 -13.09
CA GLU A 285 -10.00 -17.61 -14.32
C GLU A 285 -9.51 -16.71 -15.45
N PHE A 286 -8.70 -17.25 -16.38
CA PHE A 286 -8.40 -16.58 -17.64
C PHE A 286 -9.44 -16.97 -18.72
N GLU A 287 -9.64 -16.08 -19.70
CA GLU A 287 -10.33 -16.40 -20.96
C GLU A 287 -9.62 -17.56 -21.68
N ASP A 288 -10.39 -18.52 -22.18
CA ASP A 288 -9.90 -19.58 -23.06
C ASP A 288 -10.52 -19.41 -24.45
N PRO A 289 -9.73 -19.19 -25.51
CA PRO A 289 -10.23 -19.12 -26.89
C PRO A 289 -10.97 -20.38 -27.37
N GLN A 290 -10.87 -21.51 -26.65
CA GLN A 290 -11.54 -22.78 -26.97
C GLN A 290 -12.82 -23.02 -26.17
N SER A 291 -13.19 -22.15 -25.23
CA SER A 291 -14.28 -22.38 -24.27
C SER A 291 -15.04 -21.09 -23.92
N ALA A 292 -16.36 -21.18 -23.82
CA ALA A 292 -17.20 -20.09 -23.30
C ALA A 292 -17.06 -19.90 -21.76
N LYS A 293 -16.39 -20.82 -21.07
CA LYS A 293 -16.01 -20.73 -19.65
C LYS A 293 -14.53 -20.42 -19.52
N GLY A 294 -14.16 -19.72 -18.44
CA GLY A 294 -12.76 -19.49 -18.13
C GLY A 294 -12.04 -20.75 -17.67
N ILE A 295 -10.72 -20.66 -17.55
CA ILE A 295 -9.86 -21.70 -17.00
C ILE A 295 -9.11 -21.15 -15.78
N PRO A 296 -9.21 -21.78 -14.60
CA PRO A 296 -8.35 -21.51 -13.46
C PRO A 296 -6.86 -21.74 -13.81
N PRO A 297 -5.96 -20.77 -13.55
CA PRO A 297 -4.53 -20.89 -13.82
C PRO A 297 -3.86 -22.11 -13.15
N PHE A 298 -3.07 -22.85 -13.93
CA PHE A 298 -2.23 -23.94 -13.45
C PHE A 298 -0.81 -23.89 -14.05
N ARG A 299 0.17 -24.48 -13.36
CA ARG A 299 1.58 -24.51 -13.80
C ARG A 299 1.70 -25.18 -15.16
N GLY A 300 2.40 -24.53 -16.08
CA GLY A 300 2.62 -25.04 -17.43
C GLY A 300 1.50 -24.71 -18.42
N MET A 301 0.36 -24.17 -17.98
CA MET A 301 -0.68 -23.65 -18.87
C MET A 301 -0.08 -22.63 -19.84
N VAL A 302 -0.44 -22.74 -21.13
CA VAL A 302 -0.06 -21.78 -22.17
C VAL A 302 -1.25 -20.89 -22.45
N LEU A 303 -1.22 -19.68 -21.92
CA LEU A 303 -2.17 -18.62 -22.22
C LEU A 303 -2.00 -18.20 -23.69
N ARG A 304 -3.11 -17.89 -24.36
CA ARG A 304 -3.15 -17.47 -25.76
C ARG A 304 -4.13 -16.31 -25.92
N THR A 305 -3.83 -15.43 -26.86
CA THR A 305 -4.73 -14.38 -27.31
C THR A 305 -4.79 -14.45 -28.83
N ASP A 306 -5.98 -14.58 -29.37
CA ASP A 306 -6.33 -14.45 -30.79
C ASP A 306 -6.56 -12.97 -31.14
#